data_AF-A0A3P8U5M1-F1
#
_entry.id   AF-A0A3P8U5M1-F1
#
_cell.length_a   1.000
_cell.length_b   1.000
_cell.length_c   1.000
_cell.angle_alpha   90.00
_cell.angle_beta   90.00
_cell.angle_gamma   90.00
#
_symmetry.space_group_name_H-M   'P 1'
#
loop_
_entity.id
_entity.type
_entity.pdbx_description
1 polymer ?
#
loop_
_entity_poly.entity_id
_entity_poly.type
_entity_poly.pdbx_seq_one_letter_code
_entity_poly.pdbx_strand_id
1 'polypeptide(L)'
;VGMGTKQTLRQLDFKHKEGSLEDERSLTEGEEYVEAAVKAIQDRAIQRPNTHNIHQPPAVSDFLRNFLFQTGMTETLNCFQTEWTEMVQKGLVDADRVDVVPDVYTENQRLERELKHARREREEYRQAVSVAAETLVRAQKARDLQRLHHQRVIQEKNRLIEEMRKVKVQCDSYEPALKRMSEKYQAVSRQVLLGALEKDKALGQESRHEITLDGLQFVHDIHG
;
A
#
# COMPACT_ATOMS: atom_id res chain seq x y z
N VAL A 1 4.86 57.27 -15.86
CA VAL A 1 5.94 56.83 -14.95
C VAL A 1 5.34 56.68 -13.55
N GLY A 2 5.58 55.54 -12.88
CA GLY A 2 5.10 55.20 -11.52
C GLY A 2 3.81 54.37 -11.55
N MET A 3 3.77 53.07 -11.84
CA MET A 3 4.42 51.90 -11.19
C MET A 3 4.12 51.73 -9.70
N GLY A 4 3.44 50.61 -9.39
CA GLY A 4 3.46 49.91 -8.10
C GLY A 4 2.42 50.41 -7.10
N THR A 5 1.54 49.60 -6.51
CA THR A 5 1.63 48.16 -6.23
C THR A 5 0.21 47.60 -6.05
N LYS A 6 -0.23 46.77 -7.01
CA LYS A 6 -1.32 45.81 -6.75
C LYS A 6 -0.71 44.72 -5.87
N GLN A 7 -1.11 44.68 -4.59
CA GLN A 7 -0.67 43.62 -3.69
C GLN A 7 -1.47 42.36 -4.02
N THR A 8 -0.87 41.56 -4.89
CA THR A 8 -1.31 40.23 -5.30
C THR A 8 -1.51 39.36 -4.06
N LEU A 9 -2.76 38.92 -3.84
CA LEU A 9 -3.10 37.75 -3.03
C LEU A 9 -2.25 36.58 -3.51
N ARG A 10 -1.11 36.33 -2.85
CA ARG A 10 -0.32 35.12 -3.07
C ARG A 10 -1.20 33.94 -2.67
N GLN A 11 -1.62 33.22 -3.69
CA GLN A 11 -2.13 31.86 -3.61
C GLN A 11 -1.23 31.07 -2.64
N LEU A 12 -1.82 30.57 -1.56
CA LEU A 12 -1.22 29.50 -0.78
C LEU A 12 -1.33 28.24 -1.65
N ASP A 13 -0.39 28.08 -2.58
CA ASP A 13 -0.11 26.81 -3.24
C ASP A 13 0.42 25.85 -2.19
N PHE A 14 -0.51 25.24 -1.46
CA PHE A 14 -0.23 24.11 -0.58
C PHE A 14 0.01 22.90 -1.49
N LYS A 15 1.24 22.77 -2.00
CA LYS A 15 1.70 21.54 -2.65
C LYS A 15 1.55 20.39 -1.66
N HIS A 16 0.45 19.64 -1.78
CA HIS A 16 0.32 18.33 -1.16
C HIS A 16 1.35 17.42 -1.80
N LYS A 17 2.46 17.19 -1.12
CA LYS A 17 3.35 16.10 -1.44
C LYS A 17 3.91 15.51 -0.16
N GLU A 18 3.06 14.72 0.49
CA GLU A 18 3.48 13.61 1.34
C GLU A 18 2.32 12.59 1.37
N GLY A 19 2.07 12.00 0.19
CA GLY A 19 1.27 10.79 0.10
C GLY A 19 2.16 9.64 0.54
N SER A 20 1.96 9.20 1.78
CA SER A 20 2.15 7.84 2.29
C SER A 20 3.05 6.91 1.46
N LEU A 21 4.36 6.98 1.71
CA LEU A 21 5.33 6.02 1.16
C LEU A 21 5.17 4.62 1.78
N GLU A 22 4.40 4.47 2.86
CA GLU A 22 4.10 3.19 3.48
C GLU A 22 2.88 2.49 2.85
N ASP A 23 1.93 3.23 2.26
CA ASP A 23 0.73 2.64 1.63
C ASP A 23 1.00 2.03 0.25
N GLU A 24 1.98 2.53 -0.52
CA GLU A 24 2.44 1.87 -1.76
C GLU A 24 3.11 0.52 -1.46
N ARG A 25 3.72 0.38 -0.28
CA ARG A 25 4.43 -0.82 0.16
C ARG A 25 3.48 -1.97 0.51
N SER A 26 2.26 -1.66 0.96
CA SER A 26 1.25 -2.68 1.29
C SER A 26 0.46 -3.16 0.07
N LEU A 27 0.32 -2.34 -0.97
CA LEU A 27 -0.32 -2.72 -2.24
C LEU A 27 0.57 -3.67 -3.07
N THR A 28 1.88 -3.47 -3.03
CA THR A 28 2.85 -4.28 -3.78
C THR A 28 2.91 -5.73 -3.28
N GLU A 29 2.81 -5.97 -1.97
CA GLU A 29 2.82 -7.33 -1.40
C GLU A 29 1.59 -8.18 -1.82
N GLY A 30 0.42 -7.55 -2.00
CA GLY A 30 -0.81 -8.23 -2.42
C GLY A 30 -0.86 -8.52 -3.92
N GLU A 31 -0.32 -7.61 -4.73
CA GLU A 31 -0.22 -7.76 -6.20
C GLU A 31 0.77 -8.87 -6.59
N GLU A 32 1.92 -8.93 -5.90
CA GLU A 32 2.94 -9.96 -6.13
C GLU A 32 2.42 -11.39 -5.86
N TYR A 33 1.54 -11.55 -4.86
CA TYR A 33 0.94 -12.85 -4.53
C TYR A 33 -0.07 -13.32 -5.58
N VAL A 34 -0.86 -12.41 -6.13
CA VAL A 34 -1.82 -12.70 -7.21
C VAL A 34 -1.06 -13.03 -8.49
N GLU A 35 -0.01 -12.29 -8.80
CA GLU A 35 0.82 -12.51 -9.99
C GLU A 35 1.58 -13.85 -9.92
N ALA A 36 2.10 -14.22 -8.75
CA ALA A 36 2.71 -15.53 -8.52
C ALA A 36 1.70 -16.68 -8.68
N ALA A 37 0.47 -16.52 -8.21
CA ALA A 37 -0.59 -17.52 -8.34
C ALA A 37 -1.02 -17.71 -9.81
N VAL A 38 -1.16 -16.62 -10.57
CA VAL A 38 -1.49 -16.67 -12.01
C VAL A 38 -0.36 -17.34 -12.79
N LYS A 39 0.90 -17.00 -12.51
CA LYS A 39 2.06 -17.60 -13.16
C LYS A 39 2.18 -19.11 -12.88
N ALA A 40 1.90 -19.56 -11.66
CA ALA A 40 1.89 -20.98 -11.31
C ALA A 40 0.82 -21.77 -12.08
N ILE A 41 -0.36 -21.19 -12.31
CA ILE A 41 -1.43 -21.80 -13.12
C ILE A 41 -1.03 -21.88 -14.60
N GLN A 42 -0.42 -20.81 -15.13
CA GLN A 42 0.06 -20.73 -16.51
C GLN A 42 1.16 -21.76 -16.78
N ASP A 43 2.16 -21.84 -15.90
CA ASP A 43 3.31 -22.75 -16.03
C ASP A 43 2.85 -24.23 -15.96
N ARG A 44 1.79 -24.52 -15.19
CA ARG A 44 1.20 -25.87 -15.08
C ARG A 44 0.36 -26.27 -16.30
N ALA A 45 -0.28 -25.30 -16.97
CA ALA A 45 -1.01 -25.55 -18.22
C ALA A 45 -0.06 -25.90 -19.38
N ILE A 46 1.17 -25.37 -19.36
CA ILE A 46 2.18 -25.58 -20.42
C ILE A 46 2.88 -26.94 -20.28
N GLN A 47 3.00 -27.49 -19.07
CA GLN A 47 3.70 -28.77 -18.82
C GLN A 47 2.88 -30.04 -19.13
N ARG A 48 1.71 -29.91 -19.76
CA ARG A 48 0.83 -31.05 -20.07
C ARG A 48 1.57 -32.01 -21.04
N PRO A 49 2.08 -33.17 -20.59
CA PRO A 49 2.83 -34.05 -21.46
C PRO A 49 1.81 -34.71 -22.38
N ASN A 50 1.89 -34.40 -23.67
CA ASN A 50 1.03 -35.01 -24.68
C ASN A 50 1.55 -36.42 -24.96
N THR A 51 1.27 -37.37 -24.07
CA THR A 51 1.63 -38.78 -24.26
C THR A 51 0.53 -39.48 -25.04
N HIS A 52 0.45 -39.21 -26.34
CA HIS A 52 -0.16 -40.15 -27.28
C HIS A 52 0.78 -41.36 -27.43
N ASN A 53 0.71 -42.26 -26.46
CA ASN A 53 1.33 -43.57 -26.59
C ASN A 53 0.40 -44.41 -27.47
N ILE A 54 0.90 -44.78 -28.65
CA ILE A 54 0.22 -45.65 -29.59
C ILE A 54 0.06 -47.01 -28.91
N HIS A 55 -1.12 -47.27 -28.37
CA HIS A 55 -1.45 -48.51 -27.68
C HIS A 55 -1.65 -49.62 -28.72
N GLN A 56 -0.61 -50.43 -28.99
CA GLN A 56 -0.86 -51.79 -29.44
C GLN A 56 -1.58 -52.52 -28.29
N PRO A 57 -2.70 -53.20 -28.57
CA PRO A 57 -3.46 -53.86 -27.53
C PRO A 57 -2.62 -54.98 -26.91
N PRO A 58 -2.56 -55.08 -25.56
CA PRO A 58 -1.71 -56.07 -24.89
C PRO A 58 -2.09 -57.50 -25.28
N ALA A 59 -1.13 -58.41 -25.27
CA ALA A 59 -1.43 -59.84 -25.36
C ALA A 59 -2.25 -60.27 -24.13
N VAL A 60 -3.16 -61.24 -24.29
CA VAL A 60 -3.98 -61.77 -23.17
C VAL A 60 -3.12 -62.23 -21.98
N SER A 61 -1.90 -62.71 -22.23
CA SER A 61 -0.94 -63.11 -21.19
C SER A 61 -0.48 -61.93 -20.31
N ASP A 62 -0.31 -60.73 -20.87
CA ASP A 62 0.04 -59.51 -20.13
C ASP A 62 -1.16 -58.97 -19.35
N PHE A 63 -2.36 -59.10 -19.91
CA PHE A 63 -3.60 -58.78 -19.20
C PHE A 63 -3.77 -59.64 -17.95
N LEU A 64 -3.60 -60.95 -18.05
CA LEU A 64 -3.74 -61.86 -16.90
C LEU A 64 -2.72 -61.54 -15.81
N ARG A 65 -1.47 -61.23 -16.19
CA ARG A 65 -0.44 -60.79 -15.22
C ARG A 65 -0.85 -59.50 -14.53
N ASN A 66 -1.26 -58.49 -15.29
CA ASN A 66 -1.69 -57.21 -14.74
C ASN A 66 -2.95 -57.34 -13.87
N PHE A 67 -3.92 -58.18 -14.25
CA PHE A 67 -5.13 -58.42 -13.49
C PHE A 67 -4.82 -59.10 -12.14
N LEU A 68 -4.04 -60.19 -12.15
CA LEU A 68 -3.66 -60.90 -10.94
C LEU A 68 -2.80 -60.03 -10.02
N PHE A 69 -1.94 -59.19 -10.60
CA PHE A 69 -1.17 -58.21 -9.84
C PHE A 69 -2.06 -57.12 -9.22
N GLN A 70 -2.96 -56.51 -9.99
CA GLN A 70 -3.84 -55.44 -9.50
C GLN A 70 -4.87 -55.93 -8.47
N THR A 71 -5.33 -57.17 -8.59
CA THR A 71 -6.25 -57.79 -7.63
C THR A 71 -5.54 -58.38 -6.40
N GLY A 72 -4.21 -58.35 -6.36
CA GLY A 72 -3.42 -58.82 -5.22
C GLY A 72 -3.26 -60.34 -5.11
N MET A 73 -3.56 -61.09 -6.17
CA MET A 73 -3.46 -62.55 -6.23
C MET A 73 -2.03 -62.99 -6.56
N THR A 74 -1.08 -62.67 -5.68
CA THR A 74 0.36 -62.86 -5.91
C THR A 74 0.80 -64.31 -6.03
N GLU A 75 0.21 -65.23 -5.26
CA GLU A 75 0.52 -66.67 -5.36
C GLU A 75 0.04 -67.25 -6.69
N THR A 76 -1.18 -66.91 -7.11
CA THR A 76 -1.75 -67.31 -8.41
C THR A 76 -0.95 -66.73 -9.57
N LEU A 77 -0.50 -65.48 -9.44
CA LEU A 77 0.39 -64.84 -10.41
C LEU A 77 1.71 -65.61 -10.56
N ASN A 78 2.30 -66.07 -9.46
CA ASN A 78 3.57 -66.79 -9.47
C ASN A 78 3.44 -68.19 -10.10
N CYS A 79 2.38 -68.92 -9.76
CA CYS A 79 2.06 -70.19 -10.41
C CYS A 79 1.84 -70.00 -11.92
N PHE A 80 1.02 -69.02 -12.30
CA PHE A 80 0.76 -68.69 -13.70
C PHE A 80 2.04 -68.36 -14.48
N GLN A 81 2.93 -67.53 -13.93
CA GLN A 81 4.21 -67.18 -14.57
C GLN A 81 5.12 -68.40 -14.76
N THR A 82 5.16 -69.28 -13.76
CA THR A 82 5.98 -70.50 -13.80
C THR A 82 5.46 -71.47 -14.88
N GLU A 83 4.17 -71.77 -14.86
CA GLU A 83 3.53 -72.66 -15.84
C GLU A 83 3.60 -72.10 -17.26
N TRP A 84 3.38 -70.79 -17.42
CA TRP A 84 3.47 -70.12 -18.72
C TRP A 84 4.89 -70.19 -19.30
N THR A 85 5.92 -70.00 -18.48
CA THR A 85 7.32 -70.10 -18.92
C THR A 85 7.68 -71.51 -19.32
N GLU A 86 7.23 -72.51 -18.55
CA GLU A 86 7.43 -73.93 -18.86
C GLU A 86 6.73 -74.34 -20.17
N MET A 87 5.51 -73.87 -20.39
CA MET A 87 4.73 -74.10 -21.61
C MET A 87 5.39 -73.51 -22.86
N VAL A 88 5.93 -72.30 -22.76
CA VAL A 88 6.68 -71.65 -23.84
C VAL A 88 7.98 -72.41 -24.15
N GLN A 89 8.74 -72.82 -23.14
CA GLN A 89 9.99 -73.56 -23.33
C GLN A 89 9.77 -74.93 -23.99
N LYS A 90 8.64 -75.59 -23.70
CA LYS A 90 8.26 -76.86 -24.33
C LYS A 90 7.65 -76.69 -25.73
N GLY A 91 7.46 -75.46 -26.20
CA GLY A 91 6.85 -75.16 -27.49
C GLY A 91 5.36 -75.54 -27.58
N LEU A 92 4.69 -75.75 -26.43
CA LEU A 92 3.26 -76.08 -26.39
C LEU A 92 2.37 -74.86 -26.65
N VAL A 93 2.92 -73.66 -26.50
CA VAL A 93 2.21 -72.39 -26.69
C VAL A 93 3.04 -71.52 -27.61
N ASP A 94 2.42 -71.06 -28.70
CA ASP A 94 3.01 -70.08 -29.59
C ASP A 94 2.78 -68.69 -29.01
N ALA A 95 3.84 -68.12 -28.42
CA ALA A 95 3.78 -66.83 -27.74
C ALA A 95 3.35 -65.68 -28.67
N ASP A 96 3.55 -65.83 -29.99
CA ASP A 96 3.22 -64.84 -31.01
C ASP A 96 1.76 -64.93 -31.51
N ARG A 97 1.01 -65.97 -31.09
CA ARG A 97 -0.39 -66.20 -31.47
C ARG A 97 -1.40 -66.00 -30.33
N VAL A 98 -0.96 -65.48 -29.19
CA VAL A 98 -1.87 -65.19 -28.07
C VAL A 98 -2.86 -64.11 -28.50
N ASP A 99 -4.15 -64.40 -28.37
CA ASP A 99 -5.22 -63.49 -28.74
C ASP A 99 -5.06 -62.12 -28.07
N VAL A 100 -5.58 -61.10 -28.75
CA VAL A 100 -5.55 -59.70 -28.32
C VAL A 100 -6.62 -59.47 -27.24
N VAL A 101 -6.30 -58.68 -26.22
CA VAL A 101 -7.25 -58.32 -25.16
C VAL A 101 -8.47 -57.60 -25.75
N PRO A 102 -9.72 -57.94 -25.34
CA PRO A 102 -10.91 -57.30 -25.87
C PRO A 102 -10.88 -55.77 -25.71
N ASP A 103 -11.21 -55.06 -26.80
CA ASP A 103 -11.17 -53.60 -26.87
C ASP A 103 -11.94 -52.90 -25.73
N VAL A 104 -13.05 -53.50 -25.29
CA VAL A 104 -13.90 -52.97 -24.21
C VAL A 104 -13.14 -52.86 -22.87
N TYR A 105 -12.24 -53.81 -22.57
CA TYR A 105 -11.45 -53.75 -21.34
C TYR A 105 -10.39 -52.64 -21.40
N THR A 106 -9.69 -52.55 -22.53
CA THR A 106 -8.70 -51.48 -22.78
C THR A 106 -9.36 -50.10 -22.67
N GLU A 107 -10.57 -49.98 -23.20
CA GLU A 107 -11.35 -48.75 -23.14
C GLU A 107 -11.82 -48.42 -21.72
N ASN A 108 -12.32 -49.41 -20.95
CA ASN A 108 -12.65 -49.19 -19.53
C ASN A 108 -11.43 -48.74 -18.72
N GLN A 109 -10.26 -49.33 -18.94
CA GLN A 109 -9.03 -48.92 -18.26
C GLN A 109 -8.58 -47.49 -18.67
N ARG A 110 -8.83 -47.09 -19.92
CA ARG A 110 -8.62 -45.71 -20.37
C ARG A 110 -9.58 -44.76 -19.67
N LEU A 111 -10.87 -45.07 -19.65
CA LEU A 111 -11.91 -44.28 -19.00
C LEU A 111 -11.69 -44.14 -17.49
N GLU A 112 -11.24 -45.20 -16.80
CA GLU A 112 -10.90 -45.14 -15.38
C GLU A 112 -9.72 -44.19 -15.11
N ARG A 113 -8.69 -44.22 -15.97
CA ARG A 113 -7.55 -43.28 -15.87
C ARG A 113 -8.01 -41.85 -16.08
N GLU A 114 -8.84 -41.59 -17.08
CA GLU A 114 -9.42 -40.26 -17.36
C GLU A 114 -10.28 -39.77 -16.21
N LEU A 115 -11.15 -40.62 -15.67
CA LEU A 115 -12.01 -40.29 -14.54
C LEU A 115 -11.19 -40.00 -13.27
N LYS A 116 -10.11 -40.76 -13.01
CA LYS A 116 -9.18 -40.48 -11.92
C LYS A 116 -8.41 -39.17 -12.14
N HIS A 117 -8.04 -38.86 -13.38
CA HIS A 117 -7.40 -37.58 -13.74
C HIS A 117 -8.35 -36.41 -13.50
N ALA A 118 -9.55 -36.45 -14.08
CA ALA A 118 -10.57 -35.41 -13.95
C ALA A 118 -10.97 -35.16 -12.49
N ARG A 119 -11.06 -36.22 -11.66
CA ARG A 119 -11.32 -36.08 -10.22
C ARG A 119 -10.20 -35.34 -9.49
N ARG A 120 -8.94 -35.62 -9.83
CA ARG A 120 -7.79 -34.91 -9.26
C ARG A 120 -7.78 -33.44 -9.66
N GLU A 121 -7.91 -33.15 -10.95
CA GLU A 121 -7.99 -31.76 -11.45
C GLU A 121 -9.13 -31.00 -10.78
N ARG A 122 -10.32 -31.60 -10.66
CA ARG A 122 -11.45 -30.98 -9.98
C ARG A 122 -11.13 -30.63 -8.54
N GLU A 123 -10.47 -31.51 -7.79
CA GLU A 123 -10.12 -31.24 -6.40
C GLU A 123 -9.06 -30.13 -6.29
N GLU A 124 -8.08 -30.11 -7.19
CA GLU A 124 -7.09 -29.04 -7.25
C GLU A 124 -7.73 -27.68 -7.56
N TYR A 125 -8.66 -27.63 -8.53
CA TYR A 125 -9.43 -26.42 -8.80
C TYR A 125 -10.27 -25.99 -7.61
N ARG A 126 -10.91 -26.94 -6.91
CA ARG A 126 -11.70 -26.66 -5.70
C ARG A 126 -10.84 -26.01 -4.62
N GLN A 127 -9.62 -26.52 -4.40
CA GLN A 127 -8.67 -25.95 -3.45
C GLN A 127 -8.20 -24.56 -3.88
N ALA A 128 -7.84 -24.39 -5.15
CA ALA A 128 -7.43 -23.10 -5.70
C ALA A 128 -8.54 -22.04 -5.57
N VAL A 129 -9.79 -22.40 -5.86
CA VAL A 129 -10.96 -21.52 -5.68
C VAL A 129 -11.15 -21.16 -4.21
N SER A 130 -11.00 -22.11 -3.28
CA SER A 130 -11.09 -21.84 -1.84
C SER A 130 -10.06 -20.80 -1.40
N VAL A 131 -8.79 -20.99 -1.79
CA VAL A 131 -7.70 -20.06 -1.47
C VAL A 131 -7.97 -18.68 -2.09
N ALA A 132 -8.38 -18.62 -3.36
CA ALA A 132 -8.71 -17.37 -4.03
C ALA A 132 -9.87 -16.64 -3.35
N ALA A 133 -10.92 -17.36 -2.92
CA ALA A 133 -12.05 -16.79 -2.21
C ALA A 133 -11.63 -16.20 -0.85
N GLU A 134 -10.79 -16.90 -0.09
CA GLU A 134 -10.26 -16.38 1.17
C GLU A 134 -9.42 -15.11 0.97
N THR A 135 -8.52 -15.12 -0.03
CA THR A 135 -7.69 -13.96 -0.37
C THR A 135 -8.54 -12.77 -0.80
N LEU A 136 -9.58 -13.00 -1.60
CA LEU A 136 -10.52 -11.95 -2.01
C LEU A 136 -11.22 -11.32 -0.80
N VAL A 137 -11.68 -12.12 0.17
CA VAL A 137 -12.31 -11.60 1.40
C VAL A 137 -11.32 -10.76 2.21
N ARG A 138 -10.05 -11.18 2.32
CA ARG A 138 -9.01 -10.39 3.00
C ARG A 138 -8.75 -9.06 2.30
N ALA A 139 -8.61 -9.08 0.97
CA ALA A 139 -8.40 -7.87 0.16
C ALA A 139 -9.59 -6.90 0.27
N GLN A 140 -10.83 -7.39 0.26
CA GLN A 140 -12.02 -6.57 0.46
C GLN A 140 -12.02 -5.88 1.82
N LYS A 141 -11.71 -6.61 2.90
CA LYS A 141 -11.60 -6.03 4.24
C LYS A 141 -10.52 -4.94 4.31
N ALA A 142 -9.35 -5.18 3.74
CA ALA A 142 -8.26 -4.19 3.70
C ALA A 142 -8.70 -2.91 2.95
N ARG A 143 -9.30 -3.06 1.76
CA ARG A 143 -9.87 -1.95 1.00
C ARG A 143 -10.91 -1.16 1.80
N ASP A 144 -11.79 -1.85 2.52
CA ASP A 144 -12.87 -1.19 3.27
C ASP A 144 -12.33 -0.43 4.48
N LEU A 145 -11.31 -0.97 5.17
CA LEU A 145 -10.59 -0.26 6.24
C LEU A 145 -9.92 1.01 5.71
N GLN A 146 -9.25 0.93 4.56
CA GLN A 146 -8.60 2.08 3.93
C GLN A 146 -9.62 3.16 3.53
N ARG A 147 -10.77 2.76 2.98
CA ARG A 147 -11.86 3.70 2.66
C ARG A 147 -12.38 4.42 3.91
N LEU A 148 -12.61 3.68 4.99
CA LEU A 148 -13.04 4.26 6.28
C LEU A 148 -11.99 5.21 6.86
N HIS A 149 -10.71 4.83 6.79
CA HIS A 149 -9.61 5.67 7.27
C HIS A 149 -9.51 6.98 6.46
N HIS A 150 -9.51 6.88 5.14
CA HIS A 150 -9.50 8.05 4.25
C HIS A 150 -10.67 9.00 4.54
N GLN A 151 -11.87 8.46 4.74
CA GLN A 151 -13.04 9.26 5.10
C GLN A 151 -12.87 9.99 6.44
N ARG A 152 -12.32 9.32 7.46
CA ARG A 152 -12.00 9.95 8.75
C ARG A 152 -10.98 11.09 8.59
N VAL A 153 -9.90 10.86 7.86
CA VAL A 153 -8.86 11.87 7.60
C VAL A 153 -9.45 13.09 6.88
N ILE A 154 -10.34 12.89 5.90
CA ILE A 154 -11.05 14.00 5.25
C ILE A 154 -11.89 14.79 6.25
N GLN A 155 -12.62 14.13 7.14
CA GLN A 155 -13.44 14.79 8.15
C GLN A 155 -12.57 15.62 9.11
N GLU A 156 -11.47 15.06 9.61
CA GLU A 156 -10.53 15.78 10.48
C GLU A 156 -9.87 16.95 9.77
N LYS A 157 -9.42 16.77 8.52
CA LYS A 157 -8.88 17.83 7.68
C LYS A 157 -9.88 18.99 7.55
N ASN A 158 -11.13 18.69 7.24
CA ASN A 158 -12.17 19.71 7.08
C ASN A 158 -12.46 20.44 8.39
N ARG A 159 -12.48 19.72 9.52
CA ARG A 159 -12.59 20.33 10.85
C ARG A 159 -11.44 21.28 11.14
N LEU A 160 -10.19 20.86 10.89
CA LEU A 160 -9.01 21.70 11.10
C LEU A 160 -9.00 22.94 10.21
N ILE A 161 -9.42 22.81 8.95
CA ILE A 161 -9.58 23.95 8.04
C ILE A 161 -10.56 24.98 8.62
N GLU A 162 -11.67 24.52 9.20
CA GLU A 162 -12.67 25.41 9.79
C GLU A 162 -12.14 26.12 11.04
N GLU A 163 -11.46 25.39 11.93
CA GLU A 163 -10.82 26.00 13.10
C GLU A 163 -9.73 27.01 12.71
N MET A 164 -8.91 26.70 11.70
CA MET A 164 -7.91 27.62 11.17
C MET A 164 -8.55 28.91 10.62
N ARG A 165 -9.70 28.80 9.94
CA ARG A 165 -10.45 29.98 9.47
C ARG A 165 -10.95 30.83 10.62
N LYS A 166 -11.52 30.22 11.67
CA LYS A 166 -11.98 30.95 12.87
C LYS A 166 -10.83 31.70 13.54
N VAL A 167 -9.69 31.04 13.74
CA VAL A 167 -8.50 31.67 14.32
C VAL A 167 -8.01 32.82 13.46
N LYS A 168 -7.98 32.65 12.13
CA LYS A 168 -7.60 33.72 11.21
C LYS A 168 -8.51 34.94 11.34
N VAL A 169 -9.83 34.74 11.35
CA VAL A 169 -10.80 35.84 11.54
C VAL A 169 -10.58 36.54 12.88
N GLN A 170 -10.27 35.81 13.95
CA GLN A 170 -9.94 36.40 15.24
C GLN A 170 -8.67 37.23 15.19
N CYS A 171 -7.59 36.73 14.58
CA CYS A 171 -6.36 37.49 14.38
C CYS A 171 -6.61 38.79 13.59
N ASP A 172 -7.32 38.69 12.48
CA ASP A 172 -7.68 39.85 11.65
C ASP A 172 -8.51 40.88 12.45
N SER A 173 -9.34 40.43 13.40
CA SER A 173 -10.10 41.32 14.28
C SER A 173 -9.25 42.06 15.33
N TYR A 174 -8.16 41.44 15.80
CA TYR A 174 -7.25 42.05 16.79
C TYR A 174 -6.25 43.02 16.16
N GLU A 175 -5.90 42.83 14.89
CA GLU A 175 -4.97 43.69 14.15
C GLU A 175 -5.28 45.20 14.28
N PRO A 176 -6.52 45.70 14.06
CA PRO A 176 -6.82 47.12 14.24
C PRO A 176 -6.71 47.61 15.69
N ALA A 177 -6.93 46.74 16.68
CA ALA A 177 -6.77 47.12 18.09
C ALA A 177 -5.29 47.27 18.46
N LEU A 178 -4.45 46.34 18.00
CA LEU A 178 -2.99 46.41 18.16
C LEU A 178 -2.40 47.65 17.47
N LYS A 179 -2.84 47.93 16.24
CA LYS A 179 -2.41 49.13 15.50
C LYS A 179 -2.73 50.41 16.27
N ARG A 180 -3.96 50.56 16.78
CA ARG A 180 -4.38 51.70 17.60
C ARG A 180 -3.54 51.85 18.87
N MET A 181 -3.21 50.74 19.54
CA MET A 181 -2.38 50.77 20.74
C MET A 181 -0.94 51.20 20.43
N SER A 182 -0.37 50.72 19.32
CA SER A 182 0.97 51.11 18.85
C SER A 182 1.03 52.60 18.51
N GLU A 183 0.03 53.11 17.78
CA GLU A 183 -0.08 54.54 17.45
C GLU A 183 -0.16 55.41 18.71
N LYS A 184 -0.96 55.00 19.71
CA LYS A 184 -1.04 55.69 21.01
C LYS A 184 0.29 55.67 21.74
N TYR A 185 0.95 54.53 21.82
CA TYR A 185 2.27 54.42 22.45
C TYR A 185 3.27 55.37 21.81
N GLN A 186 3.37 55.38 20.47
CA GLN A 186 4.25 56.29 19.76
C GLN A 186 3.89 57.77 20.00
N ALA A 187 2.60 58.11 20.07
CA ALA A 187 2.16 59.47 20.37
C ALA A 187 2.60 59.91 21.78
N VAL A 188 2.41 59.05 22.78
CA VAL A 188 2.86 59.31 24.16
C VAL A 188 4.38 59.42 24.22
N SER A 189 5.12 58.52 23.58
CA SER A 189 6.59 58.61 23.52
C SER A 189 7.08 59.92 22.91
N ARG A 190 6.44 60.40 21.84
CA ARG A 190 6.75 61.72 21.24
C ARG A 190 6.45 62.87 22.20
N GLN A 191 5.31 62.84 22.90
CA GLN A 191 4.95 63.87 23.87
C GLN A 191 5.93 63.90 25.06
N VAL A 192 6.31 62.73 25.58
CA VAL A 192 7.31 62.63 26.67
C VAL A 192 8.64 63.23 26.24
N LEU A 193 9.10 62.94 25.02
CA LEU A 193 10.33 63.51 24.48
C LEU A 193 10.25 65.04 24.35
N LEU A 194 9.14 65.56 23.79
CA LEU A 194 8.93 67.01 23.68
C LEU A 194 8.90 67.69 25.04
N GLY A 195 8.18 67.12 26.01
CA GLY A 195 8.12 67.66 27.37
C GLY A 195 9.48 67.64 28.08
N ALA A 196 10.31 66.62 27.85
CA ALA A 196 11.68 66.59 28.36
C ALA A 196 12.53 67.73 27.77
N LEU A 197 12.44 67.98 26.45
CA LEU A 197 13.14 69.07 25.78
C LEU A 197 12.67 70.45 26.26
N GLU A 198 11.37 70.65 26.45
CA GLU A 198 10.81 71.89 27.00
C GLU A 198 11.30 72.14 28.42
N LYS A 199 11.32 71.09 29.27
CA LYS A 199 11.88 71.18 30.62
C LYS A 199 13.36 71.55 30.60
N ASP A 200 14.17 70.92 29.75
CA ASP A 200 15.61 71.20 29.67
C ASP A 200 15.87 72.61 29.14
N LYS A 201 15.05 73.10 28.21
CA LYS A 201 15.11 74.49 27.75
C LYS A 201 14.77 75.47 28.87
N ALA A 202 13.72 75.21 29.66
CA ALA A 202 13.35 76.04 30.79
C ALA A 202 14.46 76.09 31.85
N LEU A 203 15.04 74.94 32.20
CA LEU A 203 16.18 74.86 33.13
C LEU A 203 17.40 75.62 32.60
N GLY A 204 17.71 75.52 31.30
CA GLY A 204 18.80 76.30 30.69
C GLY A 204 18.56 77.81 30.71
N GLN A 205 17.30 78.25 30.60
CA GLN A 205 16.95 79.67 30.78
C GLN A 205 17.06 80.09 32.25
N GLU A 206 16.58 79.28 33.19
CA GLU A 206 16.71 79.50 34.65
C GLU A 206 18.18 79.69 35.04
N SER A 207 19.05 78.75 34.68
CA SER A 207 20.49 78.85 34.96
C SER A 207 21.14 80.09 34.32
N ARG A 208 20.69 80.50 33.13
CA ARG A 208 21.19 81.73 32.50
C ARG A 208 20.74 82.99 33.25
N HIS A 209 19.50 83.04 33.72
CA HIS A 209 19.01 84.15 34.55
C HIS A 209 19.74 84.17 35.90
N GLU A 210 19.96 83.02 36.53
CA GLU A 210 20.71 82.88 37.78
C GLU A 210 22.15 83.40 37.65
N ILE A 211 22.89 82.99 36.61
CA ILE A 211 24.23 83.53 36.31
C ILE A 211 24.21 85.06 36.11
N THR A 212 23.16 85.59 35.46
CA THR A 212 23.02 87.03 35.23
C THR A 212 22.76 87.79 36.53
N LEU A 213 21.92 87.23 37.41
CA LEU A 213 21.64 87.79 38.74
C LEU A 213 22.89 87.76 39.62
N ASP A 214 23.62 86.64 39.67
CA ASP A 214 24.88 86.52 40.40
C ASP A 214 25.93 87.50 39.89
N GLY A 215 26.04 87.67 38.57
CA GLY A 215 26.93 88.66 37.97
C GLY A 215 26.56 90.11 38.34
N LEU A 216 25.27 90.44 38.37
CA LEU A 216 24.80 91.76 38.80
C LEU A 216 25.02 91.99 40.30
N GLN A 217 24.80 90.98 41.13
CA GLN A 217 25.07 91.02 42.57
C GLN A 217 26.57 91.20 42.83
N PHE A 218 27.43 90.49 42.10
CA PHE A 218 28.88 90.66 42.19
C PHE A 218 29.35 92.07 41.78
N VAL A 219 28.76 92.66 40.73
CA VAL A 219 29.05 94.04 40.33
C VAL A 219 28.58 95.05 41.38
N HIS A 220 27.40 94.82 41.97
CA HIS A 220 26.88 95.62 43.08
C HIS A 220 27.81 95.56 44.30
N ASP A 221 28.29 94.38 44.66
CA ASP A 221 29.15 94.17 45.83
C ASP A 221 30.59 94.69 45.65
N ILE A 222 31.03 94.98 44.41
CA ILE A 222 32.31 95.64 44.12
C ILE A 222 32.21 97.18 44.08
N HIS A 223 31.03 97.74 43.78
CA HIS A 223 30.85 99.18 43.59
C HIS A 223 30.06 99.89 44.70
N GLY A 224 29.53 99.15 45.68
CA GLY A 224 28.94 99.68 46.92
C GLY A 224 29.90 99.57 48.10
#